data_AF-A0A0Q7ZCI7-F1
#
_entry.id   AF-A0A0Q7ZCI7-F1
#
_cell.length_a   1.000
_cell.length_b   1.000
_cell.length_c   1.000
_cell.angle_alpha   90.00
_cell.angle_beta   90.00
_cell.angle_gamma   90.00
#
_symmetry.space_group_name_H-M   'P 1'
#
loop_
_entity.id
_entity.type
_entity.pdbx_description
1 polymer ?
#
loop_
_entity_poly.entity_id
_entity_poly.type
_entity_poly.pdbx_seq_one_letter_code
_entity_poly.pdbx_strand_id
1 'polypeptide(L)'
;MGKKAKTAVVVIGAGVKVAVKYGPQAKIAWDNGGRKAAASATKRARSLTARRKALAHAATVVDGSILKVAPSGTTSYVVFTGDQPIATYPPSELPFEVLLAHTDLAKRIHPEPKPARRVLPRGRR
;
A
#
# COMPACT_ATOMS: atom_id res chain seq x y z
N MET A 1 30.29 6.61 -44.39
CA MET A 1 30.14 6.31 -42.94
C MET A 1 31.34 6.93 -42.21
N GLY A 2 31.31 7.57 -41.05
CA GLY A 2 30.37 7.49 -39.95
C GLY A 2 31.04 8.08 -38.69
N LYS A 3 31.21 9.42 -38.61
CA LYS A 3 31.65 10.07 -37.35
C LYS A 3 30.65 9.82 -36.22
N LYS A 4 29.35 9.88 -36.52
CA LYS A 4 28.27 9.53 -35.57
C LYS A 4 28.28 8.06 -35.14
N ALA A 5 28.67 7.15 -36.03
CA ALA A 5 28.82 5.73 -35.70
C ALA A 5 30.00 5.48 -34.74
N LYS A 6 31.13 6.16 -34.96
CA LYS A 6 32.30 6.06 -34.05
C LYS A 6 31.99 6.62 -32.65
N THR A 7 31.29 7.74 -32.55
CA THR A 7 30.88 8.30 -31.25
C THR A 7 29.89 7.39 -30.52
N ALA A 8 28.92 6.80 -31.23
CA ALA A 8 27.98 5.86 -30.64
C ALA A 8 28.70 4.62 -30.05
N VAL A 9 29.67 4.05 -30.77
CA VAL A 9 30.46 2.90 -30.29
C VAL A 9 31.25 3.24 -29.02
N VAL A 10 31.85 4.44 -28.94
CA VAL A 10 32.59 4.87 -27.75
C VAL A 10 31.66 5.07 -26.55
N VAL A 11 30.48 5.68 -26.75
CA VAL A 11 29.52 5.90 -25.67
C VAL A 11 28.93 4.57 -25.17
N ILE A 12 28.62 3.65 -26.09
CA ILE A 12 28.15 2.30 -25.76
C ILE A 12 29.25 1.52 -25.00
N GLY A 13 30.49 1.53 -25.51
CA GLY A 13 31.62 0.86 -24.86
C GLY A 13 31.96 1.43 -23.47
N ALA A 14 31.86 2.74 -23.31
CA ALA A 14 32.03 3.40 -22.00
C ALA A 14 30.92 3.02 -21.03
N GLY A 15 29.66 3.01 -21.49
CA GLY A 15 28.51 2.58 -20.70
C GLY A 15 28.63 1.13 -20.22
N VAL A 16 29.10 0.22 -21.08
CA VAL A 16 29.33 -1.19 -20.73
C VAL A 16 30.45 -1.31 -19.68
N LYS A 17 31.57 -0.59 -19.83
CA LYS A 17 32.67 -0.64 -18.84
C LYS A 17 32.22 -0.14 -17.47
N VAL A 18 31.42 0.93 -17.42
CA VAL A 18 30.85 1.45 -16.17
C VAL A 18 29.87 0.44 -15.57
N ALA A 19 29.01 -0.17 -16.38
CA ALA A 19 28.07 -1.19 -15.93
C ALA A 19 28.77 -2.43 -15.36
N VAL A 20 29.86 -2.91 -15.97
CA VAL A 20 30.63 -4.05 -15.46
C VAL A 20 31.36 -3.67 -14.17
N LYS A 21 31.94 -2.47 -14.09
CA LYS A 21 32.72 -2.02 -12.91
C LYS A 21 31.83 -1.80 -11.68
N TYR A 22 30.66 -1.20 -11.85
CA TYR A 22 29.81 -0.80 -10.72
C TYR A 22 28.54 -1.65 -10.57
N GLY A 23 28.18 -2.45 -11.57
CA GLY A 23 27.01 -3.33 -11.55
C GLY A 23 27.00 -4.30 -10.36
N PRO A 24 28.11 -5.00 -10.04
CA PRO A 24 28.17 -5.88 -8.87
C PRO A 24 27.95 -5.12 -7.55
N GLN A 25 28.55 -3.94 -7.40
CA GLN A 25 28.42 -3.12 -6.18
C GLN A 25 26.99 -2.58 -6.02
N ALA A 26 26.39 -2.12 -7.13
CA ALA A 26 24.99 -1.67 -7.17
C ALA A 26 24.03 -2.83 -6.84
N LYS A 27 24.30 -4.04 -7.35
CA LYS A 27 23.52 -5.24 -7.05
C LYS A 27 23.59 -5.61 -5.57
N ILE A 28 24.78 -5.58 -4.98
CA ILE A 28 24.98 -5.88 -3.54
C ILE A 28 24.27 -4.83 -2.67
N ALA A 29 24.41 -3.54 -3.00
CA ALA A 29 23.71 -2.47 -2.29
C ALA A 29 22.18 -2.60 -2.41
N TRP A 30 21.68 -2.96 -3.60
CA TRP A 30 20.26 -3.22 -3.82
C TRP A 30 19.76 -4.45 -3.05
N ASP A 31 20.49 -5.55 -3.09
CA ASP A 31 20.06 -6.80 -2.45
C ASP A 31 20.14 -6.71 -0.92
N ASN A 32 21.12 -5.99 -0.37
CA ASN A 32 21.30 -5.84 1.09
C ASN A 32 20.36 -4.79 1.71
N GLY A 33 20.12 -3.66 1.03
CA GLY A 33 19.34 -2.55 1.57
C GLY A 33 18.09 -2.22 0.76
N GLY A 34 18.25 -2.05 -0.56
CA GLY A 34 17.18 -1.58 -1.45
C GLY A 34 15.95 -2.48 -1.47
N ARG A 35 16.15 -3.80 -1.56
CA ARG A 35 15.08 -4.80 -1.64
C ARG A 35 14.24 -4.86 -0.36
N LYS A 36 14.88 -4.76 0.81
CA LYS A 36 14.21 -4.77 2.13
C LYS A 36 13.41 -3.47 2.35
N ALA A 37 13.99 -2.34 1.97
CA ALA A 37 13.32 -1.04 2.03
C ALA A 37 12.11 -1.00 1.09
N ALA A 38 12.28 -1.45 -0.15
CA ALA A 38 11.21 -1.53 -1.14
C ALA A 38 10.07 -2.45 -0.68
N ALA A 39 10.39 -3.66 -0.19
CA ALA A 39 9.38 -4.59 0.33
C ALA A 39 8.58 -4.00 1.50
N SER A 40 9.25 -3.28 2.41
CA SER A 40 8.61 -2.62 3.54
C SER A 40 7.72 -1.46 3.09
N ALA A 41 8.17 -0.67 2.11
CA ALA A 41 7.38 0.40 1.52
C ALA A 41 6.13 -0.16 0.83
N THR A 42 6.25 -1.25 0.07
CA THR A 42 5.10 -1.91 -0.57
C THR A 42 4.11 -2.44 0.46
N LYS A 43 4.59 -3.07 1.55
CA LYS A 43 3.72 -3.54 2.65
C LYS A 43 2.94 -2.40 3.29
N ARG A 44 3.61 -1.28 3.59
CA ARG A 44 2.95 -0.07 4.14
C ARG A 44 1.92 0.51 3.17
N ALA A 45 2.26 0.62 1.89
CA ALA A 45 1.35 1.11 0.86
C ALA A 45 0.09 0.23 0.76
N ARG A 46 0.25 -1.10 0.77
CA ARG A 46 -0.88 -2.05 0.78
C ARG A 46 -1.75 -1.92 2.03
N SER A 47 -1.15 -1.74 3.21
CA SER A 47 -1.92 -1.53 4.44
C SER A 47 -2.74 -0.23 4.38
N LEU A 48 -2.16 0.86 3.84
CA LEU A 48 -2.87 2.13 3.67
C LEU A 48 -4.03 2.03 2.69
N THR A 49 -3.85 1.34 1.57
CA THR A 49 -4.94 1.14 0.60
C THR A 49 -6.04 0.26 1.18
N ALA A 50 -5.68 -0.81 1.90
CA ALA A 50 -6.64 -1.65 2.62
C ALA A 50 -7.43 -0.85 3.65
N ARG A 51 -6.77 -0.01 4.46
CA ARG A 51 -7.42 0.89 5.42
C ARG A 51 -8.41 1.83 4.73
N ARG A 52 -8.02 2.46 3.62
CA ARG A 52 -8.89 3.38 2.86
C ARG A 52 -10.13 2.67 2.32
N LYS A 53 -9.98 1.45 1.80
CA LYS A 53 -11.11 0.63 1.33
C LYS A 53 -12.04 0.24 2.48
N ALA A 54 -11.48 -0.21 3.61
CA ALA A 54 -12.25 -0.55 4.79
C ALA A 54 -13.05 0.66 5.32
N LEU A 55 -12.41 1.83 5.44
CA LEU A 55 -13.09 3.07 5.85
C LEU A 55 -14.18 3.49 4.87
N ALA A 56 -13.94 3.37 3.56
CA ALA A 56 -14.94 3.69 2.56
C ALA A 56 -16.15 2.75 2.64
N HIS A 57 -15.93 1.46 2.91
CA HIS A 57 -17.01 0.49 3.10
C HIS A 57 -17.77 0.74 4.41
N ALA A 58 -17.07 0.95 5.52
CA ALA A 58 -17.70 1.30 6.80
C ALA A 58 -18.58 2.56 6.67
N ALA A 59 -18.15 3.56 5.89
CA ALA A 59 -18.92 4.79 5.69
C ALA A 59 -20.26 4.59 4.94
N THR A 60 -20.44 3.45 4.26
CA THR A 60 -21.69 3.11 3.55
C THR A 60 -22.64 2.24 4.37
N VAL A 61 -22.22 1.80 5.55
CA VAL A 61 -22.95 0.86 6.39
C VAL A 61 -23.48 1.58 7.63
N VAL A 62 -24.66 1.16 8.10
CA VAL A 62 -25.29 1.73 9.31
C VAL A 62 -24.44 1.38 10.52
N ASP A 63 -24.11 2.39 11.32
CA ASP A 63 -23.18 2.26 12.46
C ASP A 63 -21.88 1.53 12.07
N GLY A 64 -21.34 1.91 10.92
CA GLY A 64 -20.15 1.29 10.37
C GLY A 64 -18.92 1.62 11.20
N SER A 65 -18.09 0.62 11.48
CA SER A 65 -16.79 0.80 12.13
C SER A 65 -15.75 -0.16 11.56
N ILE A 66 -14.47 0.13 11.81
CA ILE A 66 -13.36 -0.75 11.39
C ILE A 66 -12.49 -1.14 12.57
N LEU A 67 -11.99 -2.37 12.58
CA LEU A 67 -10.98 -2.84 13.53
C LEU A 67 -9.73 -3.29 12.80
N LYS A 68 -8.58 -2.81 13.25
CA LYS A 68 -7.28 -3.27 12.74
C LYS A 68 -6.84 -4.52 13.50
N VAL A 69 -6.61 -5.59 12.76
CA VAL A 69 -6.23 -6.91 13.26
C VAL A 69 -4.95 -7.36 12.56
N ALA A 70 -4.07 -8.09 13.24
CA ALA A 70 -2.86 -8.66 12.63
C ALA A 70 -2.55 -10.07 13.17
N PRO A 71 -3.36 -11.09 12.84
CA PRO A 71 -3.28 -12.40 13.48
C PRO A 71 -2.04 -13.20 13.03
N SER A 72 -1.58 -12.99 11.79
CA SER A 72 -0.46 -13.70 11.17
C SER A 72 0.65 -12.74 10.70
N GLY A 73 0.80 -11.60 11.38
CA GLY A 73 1.79 -10.57 11.03
C GLY A 73 1.43 -9.72 9.79
N THR A 74 0.33 -10.04 9.11
CA THR A 74 -0.26 -9.21 8.05
C THR A 74 -1.41 -8.39 8.62
N THR A 75 -1.41 -7.08 8.36
CA THR A 75 -2.49 -6.19 8.80
C THR A 75 -3.74 -6.39 7.95
N SER A 76 -4.83 -6.73 8.61
CA SER A 76 -6.19 -6.80 8.08
C SER A 76 -7.10 -5.82 8.80
N TYR A 77 -8.05 -5.24 8.08
CA TYR A 77 -9.05 -4.32 8.60
C TYR A 77 -10.41 -4.98 8.47
N VAL A 78 -10.99 -5.38 9.60
CA VAL A 78 -12.33 -5.94 9.66
C VAL A 78 -13.33 -4.80 9.72
N VAL A 79 -14.37 -4.83 8.89
CA VAL A 79 -15.46 -3.86 8.86
C VAL A 79 -16.64 -4.46 9.62
N PHE A 80 -17.30 -3.64 10.42
CA PHE A 80 -18.46 -3.99 11.23
C PHE A 80 -19.68 -3.15 10.85
N THR A 81 -20.85 -3.73 11.10
CA THR A 81 -22.15 -3.05 11.20
C THR A 81 -22.62 -3.19 12.64
N GLY A 82 -22.56 -2.12 13.43
CA GLY A 82 -22.68 -2.25 14.89
C GLY A 82 -21.67 -3.26 15.44
N ASP A 83 -22.16 -4.38 15.96
CA ASP A 83 -21.34 -5.46 16.51
C ASP A 83 -21.03 -6.62 15.55
N GLN A 84 -21.66 -6.67 14.38
CA GLN A 84 -21.51 -7.79 13.46
C GLN A 84 -20.38 -7.52 12.44
N PRO A 85 -19.37 -8.41 12.33
CA PRO A 85 -18.36 -8.30 11.29
C PRO A 85 -18.94 -8.68 9.93
N ILE A 86 -18.66 -7.87 8.90
CA ILE A 86 -19.24 -8.06 7.55
C ILE A 86 -18.19 -8.28 6.46
N ALA A 87 -16.98 -7.73 6.61
CA ALA A 87 -15.97 -7.79 5.57
C ALA A 87 -14.56 -7.61 6.14
N THR A 88 -13.54 -8.05 5.39
CA THR A 88 -12.13 -7.85 5.75
C THR A 88 -11.35 -7.29 4.57
N TYR A 89 -10.45 -6.34 4.84
CA TYR A 89 -9.53 -5.77 3.86
C TYR A 89 -8.07 -5.85 4.33
N PRO A 90 -7.16 -6.47 3.57
CA PRO A 90 -7.42 -7.23 2.36
C PRO A 90 -8.35 -8.44 2.62
N PRO A 91 -9.02 -8.98 1.57
CA PRO A 91 -9.84 -10.18 1.72
C PRO A 91 -9.04 -11.29 2.39
N SER A 92 -9.64 -11.93 3.38
CA SER A 92 -9.04 -13.00 4.17
C SER A 92 -9.96 -14.21 4.11
N GLU A 93 -9.38 -15.39 3.90
CA GLU A 93 -10.10 -16.68 3.96
C GLU A 93 -10.34 -17.13 5.40
N LEU A 94 -9.60 -16.58 6.36
CA LEU A 94 -9.78 -16.90 7.78
C LEU A 94 -11.17 -16.45 8.25
N PRO A 95 -11.86 -17.29 9.04
CA PRO A 95 -13.16 -16.94 9.62
C PRO A 95 -13.01 -15.80 10.62
N PHE A 96 -14.08 -15.01 10.79
CA PHE A 96 -14.06 -13.85 11.70
C PHE A 96 -13.78 -14.24 13.14
N GLU A 97 -14.23 -15.42 13.59
CA GLU A 97 -13.97 -15.95 14.93
C GLU A 97 -12.46 -16.01 15.21
N VAL A 98 -11.69 -16.55 14.26
CA VAL A 98 -10.23 -16.66 14.38
C VAL A 98 -9.56 -15.28 14.29
N LEU A 99 -10.05 -14.40 13.41
CA LEU A 99 -9.52 -13.04 13.29
C LEU A 99 -9.75 -12.23 14.58
N LEU A 100 -10.88 -12.41 15.24
CA LEU A 100 -11.32 -11.57 16.35
C LEU A 100 -11.04 -12.14 17.75
N ALA A 101 -10.68 -13.43 17.85
CA ALA A 101 -10.49 -14.17 19.11
C ALA A 101 -9.64 -13.45 20.17
N HIS A 102 -8.64 -12.68 19.74
CA HIS A 102 -7.70 -11.99 20.65
C HIS A 102 -7.69 -10.48 20.44
N THR A 103 -8.74 -9.94 19.82
CA THR A 103 -8.81 -8.53 19.48
C THR A 103 -9.72 -7.78 20.45
N ASP A 104 -9.23 -6.62 20.88
CA ASP A 104 -10.00 -5.68 21.67
C ASP A 104 -10.97 -4.90 20.78
N LEU A 105 -12.27 -5.20 20.91
CA LEU A 105 -13.34 -4.58 20.12
C LEU A 105 -13.55 -3.11 20.47
N ALA A 106 -13.10 -2.64 21.64
CA ALA A 106 -13.22 -1.23 22.02
C ALA A 106 -12.31 -0.31 21.18
N LYS A 107 -11.33 -0.87 20.47
CA LYS A 107 -10.41 -0.14 19.58
C LYS A 107 -10.95 0.05 18.16
N ARG A 108 -12.25 -0.14 17.96
CA ARG A 108 -12.92 0.14 16.68
C ARG A 108 -12.83 1.63 16.36
N ILE A 109 -12.66 1.92 15.08
CA ILE A 109 -12.56 3.27 14.53
C ILE A 109 -13.78 3.49 13.66
N HIS A 110 -14.58 4.50 13.99
CA HIS A 110 -15.68 4.94 13.14
C HIS A 110 -15.14 5.83 12.02
N PRO A 111 -15.69 5.71 10.80
CA PRO A 111 -15.39 6.65 9.74
C PRO A 111 -15.96 8.02 10.15
N GLU A 112 -15.10 9.04 10.22
CA GLU A 112 -15.59 10.40 10.41
C GLU A 112 -16.54 10.78 9.28
N PRO A 113 -17.65 11.48 9.57
CA PRO A 113 -18.53 12.00 8.54
C PRO A 113 -17.69 12.93 7.65
N LYS A 114 -17.45 12.50 6.40
CA LYS A 114 -16.74 13.37 5.45
C LYS A 114 -17.55 14.64 5.30
N PRO A 115 -16.96 15.84 5.52
CA PRO A 115 -17.66 17.07 5.27
C PRO A 115 -18.12 17.06 3.82
N ALA A 116 -19.40 17.36 3.59
CA ALA A 116 -19.97 17.47 2.26
C ALA A 116 -19.01 18.31 1.42
N ARG A 117 -18.50 17.74 0.32
CA ARG A 117 -17.53 18.39 -0.55
C ARG A 117 -18.16 19.71 -0.98
N ARG A 118 -17.71 20.83 -0.41
CA ARG A 118 -18.15 22.16 -0.81
C ARG A 118 -17.74 22.32 -2.27
N VAL A 119 -18.68 22.12 -3.17
CA VAL A 119 -18.51 22.44 -4.58
C VAL A 119 -18.49 23.95 -4.63
N LEU A 120 -17.28 24.52 -4.68
CA LEU A 120 -17.15 25.94 -4.94
C LEU A 120 -17.81 26.20 -6.29
N PRO A 121 -18.73 27.18 -6.39
CA PRO A 121 -19.36 27.51 -7.66
C PRO A 121 -18.25 27.86 -8.64
N ARG A 122 -18.11 27.05 -9.70
CA ARG A 122 -17.27 27.41 -10.84
C ARG A 122 -17.89 28.67 -11.41
N GLY A 123 -17.23 29.80 -11.18
CA GLY A 123 -17.67 31.10 -11.68
C GLY A 123 -17.97 30.99 -13.17
N ARG A 124 -19.24 31.27 -13.53
CA ARG A 124 -19.62 31.56 -14.92
C ARG A 124 -18.81 32.78 -15.34
N ARG A 125 -17.93 32.59 -16.32
CA ARG A 125 -17.47 33.68 -17.19
C ARG A 125 -18.50 33.87 -18.28
#